data_AF-A0A842WIA7-F1
#
_entry.id   AF-A0A842WIA7-F1
#
_cell.length_a   1.000
_cell.length_b   1.000
_cell.length_c   1.000
_cell.angle_alpha   90.00
_cell.angle_beta   90.00
_cell.angle_gamma   90.00
#
_symmetry.space_group_name_H-M   'P 1'
#
loop_
_entity.id
_entity.type
_entity.pdbx_description
1 polymer ?
#
loop_
_entity_poly.entity_id
_entity_poly.type
_entity_poly.pdbx_seq_one_letter_code
_entity_poly.pdbx_strand_id
1 'polypeptide(L)' 'ELLGKVFVEGEAMLDLETYREFYAGGEATEEDVGKALEKFSSANLVGKKCIKVAIESGLARETDVRYINNVPHLQIYRI' A
#
# COMPACT_ATOMS: atom_id res chain seq x y z
N GLU A 1 6.50 -4.85 8.80
CA GLU A 1 5.66 -5.16 9.99
C GLU A 1 4.30 -5.82 9.68
N LEU A 2 3.76 -5.67 8.45
CA LEU A 2 2.45 -6.23 8.09
C LEU A 2 2.50 -7.59 7.37
N LEU A 3 3.60 -7.89 6.66
CA LEU A 3 3.79 -9.14 5.93
C LEU A 3 3.56 -10.39 6.80
N GLY A 4 2.88 -11.40 6.25
CA GLY A 4 2.54 -12.63 6.97
C GLY A 4 1.34 -12.50 7.91
N LYS A 5 0.48 -11.48 7.73
CA LYS A 5 -0.73 -11.27 8.53
C LYS A 5 -1.95 -11.21 7.64
N VAL A 6 -3.09 -11.59 8.22
CA VAL A 6 -4.40 -11.50 7.58
C VAL A 6 -5.27 -10.51 8.35
N PHE A 7 -5.88 -9.57 7.64
CA PHE A 7 -6.81 -8.58 8.19
C PHE A 7 -8.16 -8.70 7.51
N VAL A 8 -9.24 -8.75 8.28
CA VAL A 8 -10.61 -8.91 7.77
C VAL A 8 -11.52 -7.86 8.37
N GLU A 9 -12.33 -7.20 7.54
CA GLU A 9 -13.36 -6.24 7.95
C GLU A 9 -14.60 -6.39 7.06
N GLY A 10 -15.67 -6.98 7.60
CA GLY A 10 -16.85 -7.32 6.80
C GLY A 10 -16.49 -8.31 5.68
N GLU A 11 -16.76 -7.91 4.44
CA GLU A 11 -16.41 -8.68 3.23
C GLU A 11 -14.99 -8.40 2.71
N ALA A 12 -14.30 -7.39 3.24
CA ALA A 12 -12.96 -7.03 2.81
C ALA A 12 -11.90 -7.86 3.55
N MET A 13 -10.94 -8.41 2.79
CA MET A 13 -9.82 -9.19 3.32
C MET A 13 -8.50 -8.73 2.70
N LEU A 14 -7.53 -8.44 3.56
CA LEU A 14 -6.16 -8.14 3.21
C LEU A 14 -5.27 -9.28 3.71
N ASP A 15 -4.95 -10.20 2.82
CA ASP A 15 -4.19 -11.40 3.10
C ASP A 15 -2.72 -11.24 2.68
N LEU A 16 -1.88 -10.80 3.62
CA LEU A 16 -0.44 -10.63 3.39
C LEU A 16 0.36 -11.90 3.72
N GLU A 17 -0.32 -12.99 4.07
CA GLU A 17 0.27 -14.31 4.29
C GLU A 17 0.22 -15.14 3.01
N THR A 18 -0.96 -15.34 2.45
CA THR A 18 -1.16 -16.07 1.19
C THR A 18 -0.51 -15.33 0.02
N TYR A 19 -0.68 -14.01 -0.07
CA TYR A 19 -0.08 -13.20 -1.15
C TYR A 19 1.28 -12.62 -0.77
N ARG A 20 2.00 -13.27 0.15
CA ARG A 20 3.31 -12.81 0.61
C ARG A 20 4.25 -12.53 -0.55
N GLU A 21 4.33 -13.40 -1.55
CA GLU A 21 5.25 -13.24 -2.69
C GLU A 21 4.98 -11.99 -3.54
N PHE A 22 3.75 -11.47 -3.52
CA PHE A 22 3.41 -10.22 -4.21
C PHE A 22 3.92 -8.98 -3.45
N TYR A 23 3.96 -9.04 -2.12
CA TYR A 23 4.34 -7.91 -1.26
C TYR A 23 5.76 -8.00 -0.68
N ALA A 24 6.34 -9.20 -0.60
CA ALA A 24 7.64 -9.48 -0.01
C ALA A 24 8.76 -9.28 -1.04
N GLY A 25 8.95 -8.03 -1.46
CA GLY A 25 10.12 -7.60 -2.22
C GLY A 25 11.32 -7.26 -1.33
N GLY A 26 12.26 -6.49 -1.88
CA GLY A 26 13.35 -5.91 -1.09
C GLY A 26 12.85 -4.84 -0.11
N GLU A 27 13.58 -4.66 1.00
CA GLU A 27 13.35 -3.51 1.87
C GLU A 27 13.61 -2.22 1.10
N ALA A 28 12.71 -1.25 1.25
CA ALA A 28 12.74 0.01 0.52
C ALA A 28 12.61 1.17 1.51
N THR A 29 13.35 2.24 1.27
CA THR A 29 13.21 3.51 2.01
C THR A 29 12.03 4.32 1.48
N GLU A 30 11.64 5.39 2.18
CA GLU A 30 10.62 6.33 1.68
C GLU A 30 11.03 6.95 0.35
N GLU A 31 12.33 7.21 0.14
CA GLU A 31 12.88 7.72 -1.12
C GLU A 31 12.74 6.71 -2.26
N ASP A 32 13.03 5.43 -2.00
CA ASP A 32 12.88 4.36 -3.00
C ASP A 32 11.41 4.20 -3.42
N VAL A 33 10.49 4.27 -2.45
CA VAL A 33 9.04 4.25 -2.70
C VAL A 33 8.64 5.46 -3.55
N GLY A 34 9.14 6.66 -3.24
CA GLY A 34 8.89 7.87 -4.03
C GLY A 34 9.32 7.70 -5.49
N LYS A 35 10.54 7.21 -5.72
CA LYS A 35 11.06 6.94 -7.07
C LYS A 35 10.21 5.91 -7.82
N ALA A 36 9.78 4.84 -7.16
CA ALA A 36 8.90 3.83 -7.78
C ALA A 36 7.55 4.44 -8.19
N LEU A 37 7.03 5.38 -7.40
CA LEU A 37 5.78 6.09 -7.66
C LEU A 37 5.89 7.20 -8.73
N GLU A 38 7.10 7.53 -9.22
CA GLU A 38 7.24 8.41 -10.38
C GLU A 38 6.80 7.71 -11.68
N LYS A 39 7.11 6.41 -11.81
CA LYS A 39 6.94 5.62 -13.04
C LYS A 39 6.20 4.31 -12.77
N PHE A 40 4.95 4.40 -12.32
CA PHE A 40 4.08 3.24 -12.13
C PHE A 40 2.91 3.24 -13.12
N SER A 41 2.44 2.05 -13.47
CA SER A 41 1.13 1.84 -14.12
C SER A 41 0.05 1.48 -13.11
N SER A 42 0.41 0.72 -12.06
CA SER A 42 -0.43 0.47 -10.91
C SER A 42 0.41 0.37 -9.63
N ALA A 43 -0.15 0.80 -8.50
CA ALA A 43 0.49 0.76 -7.19
C ALA A 43 -0.50 0.22 -6.15
N ASN A 44 -0.11 -0.82 -5.43
CA ASN A 44 -0.85 -1.40 -4.32
C ASN A 44 -0.08 -1.10 -3.02
N LEU A 45 -0.58 -0.16 -2.22
CA LEU A 45 0.11 0.34 -1.04
C LEU A 45 -0.63 -0.11 0.22
N VAL A 46 0.13 -0.68 1.16
CA VAL A 46 -0.39 -1.25 2.40
C VAL A 46 0.44 -0.76 3.57
N GLY A 47 -0.19 -0.06 4.52
CA GLY A 47 0.48 0.49 5.69
C GLY A 47 0.80 1.97 5.59
N LYS A 48 0.99 2.59 6.77
CA LYS A 48 1.05 4.05 6.92
C LYS A 48 2.23 4.70 6.17
N LYS A 49 3.40 4.06 6.18
CA LYS A 49 4.64 4.63 5.63
C LYS A 49 4.57 4.87 4.13
N CYS A 50 4.23 3.84 3.35
CA CYS A 50 4.15 3.97 1.89
C CYS A 50 2.97 4.84 1.44
N ILE A 51 1.85 4.82 2.16
CA ILE A 51 0.68 5.67 1.86
C ILE A 51 1.00 7.15 2.12
N LYS A 52 1.74 7.44 3.20
CA LYS A 52 2.22 8.81 3.47
C LYS A 52 3.03 9.35 2.29
N VAL A 53 3.97 8.57 1.76
CA VAL A 53 4.77 8.96 0.58
C VAL A 53 3.88 9.27 -0.62
N ALA A 54 2.84 8.45 -0.88
CA ALA A 54 1.92 8.70 -1.99
C ALA A 54 1.11 10.00 -1.82
N ILE A 55 0.68 10.32 -0.60
CA ILE A 55 -0.05 11.56 -0.28
C ILE A 55 0.88 12.78 -0.41
N GLU A 56 2.08 12.71 0.17
CA GLU A 56 3.08 13.78 0.08
C GLU A 56 3.53 14.01 -1.37
N SER A 57 3.53 12.96 -2.20
CA SER A 57 3.81 13.05 -3.64
C SER A 57 2.61 13.55 -4.47
N GLY A 58 1.48 13.90 -3.84
CA GLY A 58 0.28 14.40 -4.51
C GLY A 58 -0.46 13.35 -5.35
N LEU A 59 -0.20 12.06 -5.14
CA LEU A 59 -0.82 10.96 -5.90
C LEU A 59 -2.15 10.51 -5.31
N ALA A 60 -2.43 10.87 -4.06
CA ALA A 60 -3.68 10.59 -3.37
C ALA A 60 -3.91 11.61 -2.24
N ARG A 61 -5.14 11.66 -1.71
CA ARG A 61 -5.51 12.41 -0.50
C ARG A 61 -5.83 11.42 0.62
N GLU A 62 -5.84 11.90 1.86
CA GLU A 62 -6.24 11.05 3.00
C GLU A 62 -7.63 10.43 2.85
N THR A 63 -8.56 11.15 2.21
CA THR A 63 -9.92 10.66 1.92
C THR A 63 -9.96 9.50 0.93
N ASP A 64 -8.90 9.31 0.14
CA ASP A 64 -8.80 8.24 -0.84
C ASP A 64 -8.26 6.93 -0.20
N VAL A 65 -7.78 6.99 1.05
CA VAL A 65 -7.25 5.84 1.80
C VAL A 65 -8.39 5.02 2.38
N ARG A 66 -8.41 3.72 2.06
CA ARG A 66 -9.33 2.76 2.67
C ARG A 66 -8.67 2.12 3.88
N TYR A 67 -9.45 1.74 4.87
CA TYR A 67 -8.97 1.01 6.03
C TYR A 67 -9.63 -0.36 6.05
N ILE A 68 -8.85 -1.39 6.36
CA ILE A 68 -9.32 -2.76 6.59
C ILE A 68 -8.78 -3.17 7.94
N ASN A 69 -9.65 -3.28 8.95
CA ASN A 69 -9.27 -3.59 10.33
C ASN A 69 -8.14 -2.66 10.84
N ASN A 70 -8.34 -1.34 10.68
CA ASN A 70 -7.39 -0.28 11.03
C ASN A 70 -6.07 -0.26 10.22
N VAL A 71 -5.90 -1.12 9.22
CA VAL A 71 -4.75 -1.10 8.32
C VAL A 71 -5.08 -0.24 7.11
N PRO A 72 -4.33 0.87 6.87
CA PRO A 72 -4.57 1.70 5.70
C PRO A 72 -4.08 1.00 4.44
N HIS A 73 -4.88 1.12 3.39
CA HIS A 73 -4.69 0.50 2.09
C HIS A 73 -5.09 1.49 0.98
N LEU A 74 -4.28 1.54 -0.08
CA LEU A 74 -4.50 2.43 -1.21
C LEU A 74 -4.10 1.73 -2.52
N GLN A 75 -4.95 1.86 -3.54
CA GLN A 75 -4.67 1.40 -4.89
C GLN A 75 -4.73 2.58 -5.85
N ILE A 76 -3.70 2.71 -6.68
CA ILE A 76 -3.58 3.79 -7.66
C ILE A 76 -3.35 3.16 -9.03
N TYR A 77 -4.12 3.60 -10.03
CA TYR A 77 -3.94 3.21 -11.42
C TYR A 77 -3.62 4.45 -12.24
N ARG A 78 -2.61 4.36 -13.10
CA ARG A 78 -2.22 5.41 -14.03
C ARG A 78 -2.28 4.83 -15.44
N ILE A 79 -3.14 5.41 -16.27
CA ILE A 79 -3.40 5.03 -17.67
C ILE A 79 -2.70 6.02 -18.59
#